data_AF-A0A1S7NL95-F1
#
_entry.id   AF-A0A1S7NL95-F1
#
_cell.length_a   1.000
_cell.length_b   1.000
_cell.length_c   1.000
_cell.angle_alpha   90.00
_cell.angle_beta   90.00
_cell.angle_gamma   90.00
#
_symmetry.space_group_name_H-M   'P 1'
#
loop_
_entity.id
_entity.type
_entity.pdbx_description
1 polymer ?
#
loop_
_entity_poly.entity_id
_entity_poly.type
_entity_poly.pdbx_seq_one_letter_code
_entity_poly.pdbx_strand_id
1 'polypeptide(L)' 'MSRRRDTTYTPAPYAGDGLEVVANLSPETAPTAVLVAVAKWHERRKDGRNRVIASKLRALVAANDNGRRR' A
#
# COMPACT_ATOMS: atom_id res chain seq x y z
N MET A 1 8.53 -50.26 7.58
CA MET A 1 9.31 -49.01 7.44
C MET A 1 8.41 -47.94 6.82
N SER A 2 7.84 -47.05 7.63
CA SER A 2 6.92 -46.01 7.15
C SER A 2 7.68 -44.81 6.62
N ARG A 3 7.49 -44.47 5.33
CA ARG A 3 8.05 -43.25 4.71
C ARG A 3 7.36 -42.04 5.33
N ARG A 4 8.08 -41.25 6.12
CA ARG A 4 7.63 -39.91 6.53
C ARG A 4 7.47 -39.08 5.26
N ARG A 5 6.26 -38.59 4.98
CA ARG A 5 6.04 -37.58 3.95
C ARG A 5 6.51 -36.25 4.54
N ASP A 6 7.61 -35.71 4.03
CA ASP A 6 7.98 -34.32 4.27
C ASP A 6 6.92 -33.44 3.62
N THR A 7 5.92 -33.04 4.41
CA THR A 7 4.99 -31.98 4.03
C THR A 7 5.63 -30.64 4.38
N THR A 8 6.69 -30.28 3.67
CA THR A 8 7.24 -28.94 3.75
C THR A 8 6.21 -27.97 3.20
N TYR A 9 5.54 -27.23 4.10
CA TYR A 9 4.62 -26.18 3.72
C TYR A 9 5.39 -25.11 2.95
N THR A 10 5.08 -24.97 1.66
CA THR A 10 5.58 -23.85 0.83
C THR A 10 4.43 -22.86 0.69
N PRO A 11 4.53 -21.64 1.26
CA PRO A 11 3.50 -20.64 1.09
C PRO A 11 3.39 -20.23 -0.39
N ALA A 12 2.18 -19.90 -0.82
CA ALA A 12 1.96 -19.40 -2.16
C ALA A 12 2.84 -18.16 -2.40
N PRO A 13 3.43 -18.00 -3.61
CA PRO A 13 4.13 -16.78 -3.98
C PRO A 13 3.23 -15.56 -3.76
N TYR A 14 3.80 -14.50 -3.19
CA TYR A 14 3.08 -13.25 -3.01
C TYR A 14 2.67 -12.69 -4.38
N ALA A 15 1.36 -12.67 -4.64
CA ALA A 15 0.78 -12.24 -5.92
C ALA A 15 0.40 -10.75 -5.94
N GLY A 16 0.67 -10.03 -4.86
CA GLY A 16 0.33 -8.62 -4.71
C GLY A 16 1.28 -7.68 -5.44
N ASP A 17 0.77 -6.49 -5.78
CA ASP A 17 1.58 -5.41 -6.34
C ASP A 17 2.40 -4.66 -5.27
N GLY A 18 2.27 -5.06 -4.00
CA GLY A 18 2.93 -4.38 -2.90
C GLY A 18 2.24 -3.09 -2.46
N LEU A 19 1.04 -2.80 -2.97
CA LEU A 19 0.27 -1.59 -2.76
C LEU A 19 -1.09 -1.85 -2.09
N GLU A 20 -1.38 -3.07 -1.63
CA GLU A 20 -2.70 -3.39 -1.08
C GLU A 20 -2.98 -2.62 0.21
N VAL A 21 -1.95 -2.30 0.99
CA VAL A 21 -2.07 -1.45 2.18
C VAL A 21 -2.54 -0.04 1.80
N VAL A 22 -2.04 0.50 0.69
CA VAL A 22 -2.44 1.83 0.19
C VAL A 22 -3.85 1.80 -0.38
N ALA A 23 -4.23 0.69 -1.03
CA ALA A 23 -5.58 0.50 -1.56
C ALA A 23 -6.66 0.42 -0.47
N ASN A 24 -6.30 -0.01 0.75
CA ASN A 24 -7.21 -0.05 1.89
C ASN A 24 -7.30 1.28 2.68
N LEU A 25 -6.55 2.31 2.28
CA LEU A 25 -6.65 3.62 2.90
C LEU A 25 -7.88 4.35 2.35
N SER A 26 -8.80 4.69 3.24
CA SER A 26 -9.97 5.51 2.95
C SER A 26 -9.88 6.81 3.75
N PRO A 27 -10.66 7.84 3.39
CA PRO A 27 -10.78 9.06 4.18
C PRO A 27 -11.18 8.83 5.65
N GLU A 28 -11.90 7.73 5.92
CA GLU A 28 -12.36 7.35 7.25
C GLU A 28 -11.26 6.66 8.07
N THR A 29 -10.36 5.93 7.41
CA THR A 29 -9.29 5.17 8.07
C THR A 29 -7.96 5.93 8.12
N ALA A 30 -7.77 6.95 7.29
CA ALA A 30 -6.54 7.74 7.24
C ALA A 30 -6.80 9.24 6.97
N PRO A 31 -6.45 10.13 7.92
CA PRO A 31 -6.54 11.57 7.70
C PRO A 31 -5.66 12.04 6.54
N THR A 32 -6.13 13.02 5.77
CA THR A 32 -5.40 13.60 4.62
C THR A 32 -3.96 14.01 4.97
N ALA A 33 -3.75 14.58 6.15
CA ALA A 33 -2.42 14.99 6.61
C ALA A 33 -1.44 13.80 6.71
N VAL A 34 -1.93 12.63 7.15
CA VAL A 34 -1.14 11.40 7.23
C VAL A 34 -0.80 10.91 5.83
N LEU A 35 -1.75 10.88 4.91
CA LEU A 35 -1.53 10.47 3.51
C LEU A 35 -0.46 11.35 2.84
N VAL A 36 -0.50 12.67 3.05
CA VAL A 36 0.52 13.61 2.54
C VAL A 36 1.89 13.36 3.17
N ALA A 37 1.96 13.13 4.49
CA ALA A 37 3.22 12.87 5.18
C ALA A 37 3.89 11.58 4.70
N VAL A 38 3.10 10.51 4.53
CA VAL A 38 3.59 9.21 4.05
C VAL A 38 4.01 9.32 2.58
N ALA A 39 3.26 10.03 1.74
CA ALA A 39 3.66 10.30 0.35
C ALA A 39 5.03 11.00 0.30
N LYS A 40 5.22 12.06 1.10
CA LYS A 40 6.52 12.77 1.20
C LYS A 40 7.65 11.87 1.68
N TRP A 41 7.40 10.94 2.60
CA TRP A 41 8.43 10.00 3.05
C TRP A 41 8.85 9.04 1.93
N HIS A 42 7.90 8.55 1.13
CA HIS A 42 8.19 7.71 -0.04
C HIS A 42 8.88 8.48 -1.18
N GLU A 43 8.50 9.75 -1.44
CA GLU A 43 9.15 10.61 -2.44
C GLU A 43 10.65 10.79 -2.17
N ARG A 44 11.09 10.71 -0.90
CA ARG A 44 12.51 10.82 -0.51
C ARG A 44 13.33 9.58 -0.85
N ARG A 45 12.70 8.46 -1.21
CA ARG A 45 13.40 7.22 -1.54
C ARG A 45 13.56 7.09 -3.05
N LYS A 46 14.78 6.77 -3.51
CA LYS A 46 15.15 6.69 -4.93
C LYS A 46 14.68 5.40 -5.64
N ASP A 47 13.69 4.70 -5.10
CA ASP A 47 13.19 3.44 -5.67
C ASP A 47 11.91 3.66 -6.48
N GLY A 48 11.80 2.99 -7.63
CA GLY A 48 10.62 3.10 -8.50
C GLY A 48 9.30 2.78 -7.78
N ARG A 49 9.30 1.75 -6.91
CA ARG A 49 8.12 1.39 -6.10
C ARG A 49 7.68 2.51 -5.17
N ASN A 50 8.63 3.21 -4.54
CA ASN A 50 8.32 4.31 -3.62
C ASN A 50 7.67 5.49 -4.35
N ARG A 51 8.08 5.77 -5.60
CA ARG A 51 7.41 6.78 -6.44
C ARG A 51 5.96 6.41 -6.76
N VAL A 52 5.69 5.15 -7.08
CA VAL A 52 4.32 4.67 -7.35
C VAL A 52 3.44 4.80 -6.11
N ILE A 53 3.95 4.41 -4.94
CA ILE A 53 3.24 4.57 -3.66
C ILE A 53 2.90 6.03 -3.40
N ALA A 54 3.88 6.93 -3.53
CA ALA A 54 3.66 8.35 -3.33
C ALA A 54 2.59 8.92 -4.27
N SER A 55 2.64 8.55 -5.56
CA SER A 55 1.65 9.00 -6.54
C SER A 55 0.23 8.53 -6.19
N LYS A 56 0.04 7.27 -5.81
CA LYS A 56 -1.27 6.76 -5.37
C LYS A 56 -1.79 7.48 -4.12
N LEU A 57 -0.93 7.72 -3.14
CA LEU A 57 -1.31 8.44 -1.91
C LEU A 57 -1.76 9.89 -2.19
N ARG A 58 -1.09 10.58 -3.14
CA ARG A 58 -1.50 11.93 -3.55
C ARG A 58 -2.83 11.95 -4.30
N ALA A 59 -3.11 10.93 -5.11
CA ALA A 59 -4.40 10.80 -5.79
C ALA A 59 -5.56 10.62 -4.78
N LEU A 60 -5.34 9.83 -3.72
CA LEU A 60 -6.32 9.67 -2.64
C LEU A 60 -6.60 10.99 -1.90
N VAL A 61 -5.56 11.80 -1.67
CA VAL A 61 -5.70 13.13 -1.07
C VAL A 61 -6.58 14.04 -1.92
N ALA A 62 -6.35 14.09 -3.24
CA ALA A 62 -7.15 14.92 -4.15
C ALA A 62 -8.62 14.46 -4.22
N ALA A 63 -8.87 13.15 -4.20
CA ALA A 63 -10.21 12.60 -4.13
C ALA A 63 -10.93 12.98 -2.82
N ASN A 64 -10.22 12.96 -1.69
CA ASN A 64 -10.78 13.32 -0.39
C ASN A 64 -11.14 14.82 -0.30
N ASP A 65 -10.26 15.70 -0.77
CA ASP A 65 -10.51 17.15 -0.79
C ASP A 65 -11.73 17.53 -1.64
N ASN A 66 -12.02 16.78 -2.69
CA ASN A 66 -13.22 16.97 -3.51
C ASN A 66 -14.50 16.52 -2.81
N GLY A 67 -14.44 15.43 -2.02
CA GLY A 67 -15.58 14.95 -1.22
C GLY A 67 -15.98 15.90 -0.09
N ARG A 68 -15.01 16.63 0.49
CA ARG A 68 -15.26 17.59 1.57
C ARG A 68 -15.88 18.92 1.12
N ARG A 69 -15.75 19.28 -0.16
CA ARG A 69 -16.23 20.57 -0.71
C ARG A 69 -17.69 20.55 -1.19
N ARG A 70 -18.38 19.42 -1.10
CA ARG A 70 -19.74 19.21 -1.60
C ARG A 70 -20.71 19.00 -0.45
#